data_AF-A0A1C3JCW9-F1
#
_entry.id   AF-A0A1C3JCW9-F1
#
_cell.length_a   1.000
_cell.length_b   1.000
_cell.length_c   1.000
_cell.angle_alpha   90.00
_cell.angle_beta   90.00
_cell.angle_gamma   90.00
#
_symmetry.space_group_name_H-M   'P 1'
#
loop_
_entity.id
_entity.type
_entity.pdbx_description
1 polymer ?
#
loop_
_entity_poly.entity_id
_entity_poly.type
_entity_poly.pdbx_seq_one_letter_code
_entity_poly.pdbx_strand_id
1 'polypeptide(L)'
;MSVINNALSELAKKKSATSIEAAVVPKVKTRSPLVWVVAGFTLSLAMGGWAISQGPAVDSSISTRDVQVSAVDSTEGEPKTVVTPLVSSPTKKLVTLDSANLSADNTTIVKSTQTQSAKSDSVVASTQVVTKPQATSKSQNVPKAEVAKPIYVASVAKKDSKPLPNDSKASGDSENSGIMIEQVELTSEQLSVNAQGRAQKALDANDLAGALKGYNEALRYAPRNEDVRQKLAILYFGKGDTRKAYELYQSGIKLNNNSEKLRLGLSKLLVKADQSEAALSPLIHLPPNPTQDYLAMRAALSQKSQQEEIALESYQKLVEVDSDNARWWLGLAIQQERQLDFTAAKQSYQGALVRVGISSQSQSFVRDRLKIINALEESSDAN
;
A
#
# COMPACT_ATOMS: atom_id res chain seq x y z
N MET A 1 75.82 24.10 12.81
CA MET A 1 74.49 24.57 12.36
C MET A 1 74.28 24.58 10.83
N SER A 2 75.25 24.22 9.97
CA SER A 2 75.12 24.42 8.51
C SER A 2 74.89 23.15 7.66
N VAL A 3 74.87 21.95 8.26
CA VAL A 3 74.82 20.70 7.49
C VAL A 3 73.37 20.25 7.21
N ILE A 4 72.44 20.60 8.09
CA ILE A 4 71.02 20.20 8.00
C ILE A 4 70.26 21.06 6.98
N ASN A 5 70.56 22.36 6.87
CA ASN A 5 69.95 23.23 5.85
C ASN A 5 70.43 22.90 4.43
N ASN A 6 71.65 22.41 4.26
CA ASN A 6 72.14 21.99 2.95
C ASN A 6 71.43 20.70 2.47
N ALA A 7 71.16 19.76 3.37
CA ALA A 7 70.45 18.52 3.03
C ALA A 7 68.99 18.76 2.59
N LEU A 8 68.31 19.75 3.17
CA LEU A 8 66.96 20.16 2.75
C LEU A 8 66.96 20.86 1.38
N SER A 9 68.01 21.62 1.05
CA SER A 9 68.11 22.31 -0.25
C SER A 9 68.41 21.34 -1.41
N GLU A 10 69.17 20.26 -1.16
CA GLU A 10 69.47 19.24 -2.17
C GLU A 10 68.26 18.35 -2.48
N LEU A 11 67.40 18.07 -1.49
CA LEU A 11 66.14 17.35 -1.70
C LEU A 11 65.13 18.17 -2.50
N ALA A 12 65.11 19.50 -2.34
CA ALA A 12 64.26 20.38 -3.14
C ALA A 12 64.74 20.51 -4.60
N LYS A 13 66.05 20.42 -4.85
CA LYS A 13 66.64 20.51 -6.22
C LYS A 13 66.55 19.20 -7.02
N LYS A 14 66.36 18.05 -6.36
CA LYS A 14 66.26 16.73 -7.04
C LYS A 14 64.88 16.40 -7.63
N LYS A 15 63.89 17.29 -7.51
CA LYS A 15 62.65 17.24 -8.30
C LYS A 15 62.80 18.15 -9.53
N SER A 16 63.56 17.69 -10.51
CA SER A 16 63.54 18.27 -11.86
C SER A 16 62.82 17.34 -12.83
N ALA A 17 61.89 17.95 -13.56
CA ALA A 17 61.49 17.63 -14.92
C ALA A 17 60.71 16.32 -15.15
N THR A 18 59.42 16.36 -14.86
CA THR A 18 58.44 15.69 -15.72
C THR A 18 57.90 16.74 -16.68
N SER A 19 58.43 16.80 -17.90
CA SER A 19 57.88 17.60 -18.98
C SER A 19 56.49 17.04 -19.32
N ILE A 20 55.45 17.85 -19.10
CA ILE A 20 54.09 17.54 -19.53
C ILE A 20 54.07 17.73 -21.05
N GLU A 21 54.18 16.63 -21.79
CA GLU A 21 53.88 16.60 -23.22
C GLU A 21 52.39 16.30 -23.38
N ALA A 22 51.67 17.17 -24.10
CA ALA A 22 50.24 17.00 -24.32
C ALA A 22 50.00 15.80 -25.24
N ALA A 23 49.30 14.77 -24.74
CA ALA A 23 48.91 13.62 -25.55
C ALA A 23 47.92 14.06 -26.65
N VAL A 24 48.38 14.03 -27.89
CA VAL A 24 47.54 14.27 -29.08
C VAL A 24 46.67 13.03 -29.31
N VAL A 25 45.43 13.10 -28.85
CA VAL A 25 44.41 12.08 -29.11
C VAL A 25 43.89 12.27 -30.55
N PRO A 26 43.99 11.26 -31.44
CA PRO A 26 43.43 11.39 -32.79
C PRO A 26 41.91 11.52 -32.70
N LYS A 27 41.34 12.51 -33.41
CA LYS A 27 39.88 12.66 -33.53
C LYS A 27 39.30 11.40 -34.17
N VAL A 28 38.53 10.65 -33.41
CA VAL A 28 37.76 9.50 -33.88
C VAL A 28 36.76 10.00 -34.93
N LYS A 29 36.80 9.42 -36.14
CA LYS A 29 35.81 9.70 -37.19
C LYS A 29 34.43 9.25 -36.71
N THR A 30 33.62 10.19 -36.23
CA THR A 30 32.21 9.95 -35.94
C THR A 30 31.46 9.82 -37.27
N ARG A 31 30.65 8.77 -37.41
CA ARG A 31 29.78 8.63 -38.58
C ARG A 31 28.66 9.66 -38.51
N SER A 32 28.23 10.15 -39.66
CA SER A 32 27.23 11.20 -39.80
C SER A 32 25.95 10.89 -38.99
N PRO A 33 25.42 11.84 -38.20
CA PRO A 33 24.18 11.67 -37.45
C PRO A 33 22.97 11.36 -38.36
N LEU A 34 23.10 11.63 -39.65
CA LEU A 34 22.08 11.36 -40.66
C LEU A 34 21.76 9.86 -40.79
N VAL A 35 22.73 8.98 -40.50
CA VAL A 35 22.49 7.52 -40.49
C VAL A 35 21.52 7.13 -39.38
N TRP A 36 21.59 7.79 -38.22
CA TRP A 36 20.72 7.51 -37.09
C TRP A 36 19.31 8.08 -37.29
N VAL A 37 19.21 9.23 -37.97
CA VAL A 37 17.92 9.82 -38.36
C VAL A 37 17.19 8.95 -39.38
N VAL A 38 17.89 8.43 -40.40
CA VAL A 38 17.29 7.52 -41.40
C VAL A 38 16.87 6.19 -40.76
N ALA A 39 17.69 5.63 -39.86
CA ALA A 39 17.34 4.42 -39.13
C ALA A 39 16.11 4.62 -38.22
N GLY A 40 16.00 5.76 -37.54
CA GLY A 40 14.83 6.08 -36.71
C GLY A 40 13.55 6.28 -37.53
N PHE A 41 13.64 6.96 -38.69
CA PHE A 41 12.49 7.23 -39.55
C PHE A 41 11.94 5.94 -40.20
N THR A 42 12.81 5.06 -40.65
CA THR A 42 12.40 3.76 -41.24
C THR A 42 11.75 2.84 -40.21
N LEU A 43 12.25 2.84 -38.95
CA LEU A 43 11.63 2.07 -37.87
C LEU A 43 10.24 2.62 -37.49
N SER A 44 10.04 3.94 -37.53
CA SER A 44 8.75 4.58 -37.26
C SER A 44 7.69 4.26 -38.32
N LEU A 45 8.07 4.26 -39.60
CA LEU A 45 7.19 3.86 -40.72
C LEU A 45 6.80 2.38 -40.65
N ALA A 46 7.71 1.50 -40.23
CA ALA A 46 7.41 0.08 -40.08
C ALA A 46 6.37 -0.19 -38.97
N MET A 47 6.44 0.52 -37.84
CA MET A 47 5.42 0.39 -36.78
C MET A 47 4.08 1.03 -37.17
N GLY A 48 4.09 2.15 -37.89
CA GLY A 48 2.87 2.81 -38.37
C GLY A 48 2.09 1.99 -39.38
N GLY A 49 2.78 1.28 -40.28
CA GLY A 49 2.15 0.42 -41.30
C GLY A 49 1.46 -0.82 -40.73
N TRP A 50 1.97 -1.39 -39.64
CA TRP A 50 1.37 -2.60 -39.03
C TRP A 50 0.03 -2.29 -38.35
N ALA A 51 -0.12 -1.09 -37.78
CA ALA A 51 -1.32 -0.67 -37.08
C ALA A 51 -2.54 -0.41 -37.99
N ILE A 52 -2.32 -0.08 -39.27
CA ILE A 52 -3.42 0.19 -40.22
C ILE A 52 -3.98 -1.09 -40.84
N SER A 53 -3.26 -2.22 -40.77
CA SER A 53 -3.68 -3.48 -41.42
C SER A 53 -4.57 -4.38 -40.56
N GLN A 54 -4.79 -4.05 -39.28
CA GLN A 54 -5.59 -4.84 -38.34
C GLN A 54 -6.98 -4.23 -38.06
N GLY A 55 -7.50 -3.38 -38.95
CA GLY A 55 -8.87 -2.88 -38.84
C GLY A 55 -9.89 -4.00 -39.12
N PRO A 56 -10.95 -4.16 -38.31
CA PRO A 56 -11.94 -5.22 -38.52
C PRO A 56 -12.70 -5.01 -39.84
N ALA A 57 -12.80 -6.08 -40.64
CA ALA A 57 -13.69 -6.11 -41.80
C ALA A 57 -15.14 -6.02 -41.31
N VAL A 58 -15.84 -4.97 -41.74
CA VAL A 58 -17.26 -4.79 -41.44
C VAL A 58 -18.05 -5.57 -42.50
N ASP A 59 -18.53 -6.75 -42.14
CA ASP A 59 -19.49 -7.51 -42.95
C ASP A 59 -20.84 -6.79 -42.98
N SER A 60 -21.16 -6.19 -44.12
CA SER A 60 -22.48 -5.61 -44.40
C SER A 60 -23.39 -6.64 -45.07
N SER A 61 -23.91 -7.59 -44.28
CA SER A 61 -25.05 -8.42 -44.72
C SER A 61 -26.37 -7.69 -44.45
N ILE A 62 -26.85 -6.96 -45.45
CA ILE A 62 -28.21 -6.42 -45.50
C ILE A 62 -29.17 -7.60 -45.66
N SER A 63 -29.93 -7.91 -44.62
CA SER A 63 -31.03 -8.88 -44.68
C SER A 63 -32.31 -8.15 -45.06
N THR A 64 -32.65 -8.13 -46.35
CA THR A 64 -33.95 -7.68 -46.85
C THR A 64 -34.99 -8.74 -46.51
N ARG A 65 -35.80 -8.49 -45.48
CA ARG A 65 -37.08 -9.16 -45.29
C ARG A 65 -38.12 -8.48 -46.19
N ASP A 66 -38.41 -9.09 -47.33
CA ASP A 66 -39.65 -8.86 -48.04
C ASP A 66 -40.81 -9.37 -47.18
N VAL A 67 -41.71 -8.46 -46.79
CA VAL A 67 -43.04 -8.83 -46.30
C VAL A 67 -44.06 -8.26 -47.28
N GLN A 68 -44.63 -9.19 -48.00
CA GLN A 68 -45.70 -9.05 -48.97
C GLN A 68 -46.97 -8.58 -48.28
N VAL A 69 -47.54 -7.49 -48.80
CA VAL A 69 -48.80 -6.87 -48.39
C VAL A 69 -49.96 -7.71 -48.92
N SER A 70 -50.85 -8.17 -48.04
CA SER A 70 -52.22 -8.57 -48.39
C SER A 70 -53.19 -7.57 -47.78
N ALA A 71 -54.00 -6.98 -48.64
CA ALA A 71 -55.08 -6.05 -48.33
C ALA A 71 -56.44 -6.77 -48.31
N VAL A 72 -57.27 -6.49 -47.29
CA VAL A 72 -58.75 -6.59 -47.23
C VAL A 72 -59.16 -5.69 -46.03
N ASP A 73 -59.68 -4.49 -46.21
CA ASP A 73 -61.06 -4.03 -46.50
C ASP A 73 -62.03 -4.00 -45.29
N SER A 74 -62.58 -2.79 -45.03
CA SER A 74 -63.83 -2.38 -44.31
C SER A 74 -63.99 -2.73 -42.80
N THR A 75 -64.50 -1.90 -41.86
CA THR A 75 -65.28 -0.63 -41.83
C THR A 75 -65.39 -0.11 -40.36
N GLU A 76 -65.61 1.21 -40.20
CA GLU A 76 -66.28 1.96 -39.09
C GLU A 76 -65.66 2.11 -37.68
N GLY A 77 -65.59 3.37 -37.22
CA GLY A 77 -65.71 3.77 -35.81
C GLY A 77 -64.62 4.69 -35.24
N GLU A 78 -64.83 6.01 -35.30
CA GLU A 78 -64.19 6.99 -34.38
C GLU A 78 -64.93 7.03 -33.03
N PRO A 79 -64.44 7.73 -31.98
CA PRO A 79 -63.06 8.13 -31.63
C PRO A 79 -62.73 7.77 -30.16
N LYS A 80 -61.46 7.87 -29.72
CA LYS A 80 -61.07 8.38 -28.38
C LYS A 80 -59.56 8.29 -28.09
N THR A 81 -59.01 9.47 -27.77
CA THR A 81 -58.07 9.76 -26.67
C THR A 81 -56.65 9.21 -26.71
N VAL A 82 -55.76 10.15 -27.05
CA VAL A 82 -54.32 10.26 -26.79
C VAL A 82 -53.91 9.78 -25.39
N VAL A 83 -52.97 8.83 -25.32
CA VAL A 83 -51.90 8.77 -24.29
C VAL A 83 -50.66 8.10 -24.89
N THR A 84 -49.60 8.87 -25.10
CA THR A 84 -48.22 8.41 -25.37
C THR A 84 -47.42 8.49 -24.07
N PRO A 85 -46.61 7.48 -23.69
CA PRO A 85 -45.54 7.69 -22.71
C PRO A 85 -44.18 7.89 -23.40
N LEU A 86 -43.44 8.82 -22.77
CA LEU A 86 -42.07 9.27 -23.02
C LEU A 86 -41.03 8.13 -23.10
N VAL A 87 -40.09 8.29 -24.04
CA VAL A 87 -38.71 7.79 -23.90
C VAL A 87 -37.80 9.02 -23.86
N SER A 88 -37.10 9.21 -22.75
CA SER A 88 -36.12 10.26 -22.52
C SER A 88 -34.72 9.81 -22.96
N SER A 89 -34.13 10.54 -23.90
CA SER A 89 -32.71 10.47 -24.26
C SER A 89 -31.92 11.60 -23.58
N PRO A 90 -30.76 11.34 -22.94
CA PRO A 90 -29.89 12.39 -22.46
C PRO A 90 -28.79 12.68 -23.50
N THR A 91 -28.59 13.95 -23.85
CA THR A 91 -27.29 14.66 -23.99
C THR A 91 -27.48 15.90 -24.88
N LYS A 92 -27.36 17.10 -24.31
CA LYS A 92 -26.52 18.18 -24.88
C LYS A 92 -26.38 19.38 -23.93
N LYS A 93 -25.14 19.85 -23.89
CA LYS A 93 -24.55 20.96 -23.13
C LYS A 93 -24.88 22.27 -23.83
N LEU A 94 -25.23 23.33 -23.10
CA LEU A 94 -25.35 24.69 -23.62
C LEU A 94 -24.51 25.66 -22.79
N VAL A 95 -23.59 26.32 -23.49
CA VAL A 95 -22.89 27.54 -23.11
C VAL A 95 -23.58 28.65 -23.89
N THR A 96 -23.96 29.75 -23.23
CA THR A 96 -24.29 31.01 -23.90
C THR A 96 -23.72 32.16 -23.08
N LEU A 97 -22.83 32.92 -23.71
CA LEU A 97 -22.51 34.30 -23.34
C LEU A 97 -23.76 35.16 -23.51
N ASP A 98 -23.92 36.16 -22.64
CA ASP A 98 -24.48 37.43 -23.08
C ASP A 98 -23.79 38.59 -22.34
N SER A 99 -23.53 39.66 -23.07
CA SER A 99 -22.85 40.88 -22.63
C SER A 99 -23.73 42.07 -22.98
N ALA A 100 -24.00 42.95 -22.02
CA ALA A 100 -24.40 44.33 -22.32
C ALA A 100 -23.98 45.29 -21.19
N ASN A 101 -23.43 46.43 -21.61
CA ASN A 101 -22.65 47.45 -20.91
C ASN A 101 -23.42 48.41 -19.99
N LEU A 102 -22.68 49.10 -19.09
CA LEU A 102 -22.64 50.56 -18.76
C LEU A 102 -21.81 50.77 -17.46
N SER A 103 -20.53 51.19 -17.45
CA SER A 103 -19.97 52.58 -17.37
C SER A 103 -20.69 53.52 -16.37
N ALA A 104 -20.09 54.32 -15.46
CA ALA A 104 -18.71 54.74 -15.15
C ALA A 104 -18.64 55.44 -13.75
N ASP A 105 -17.40 55.63 -13.25
CA ASP A 105 -16.83 56.70 -12.40
C ASP A 105 -17.26 57.04 -10.94
N ASN A 106 -16.28 56.91 -10.01
CA ASN A 106 -15.64 57.97 -9.17
C ASN A 106 -15.30 57.59 -7.70
N THR A 107 -14.00 57.47 -7.43
CA THR A 107 -13.14 58.15 -6.43
C THR A 107 -13.63 58.54 -5.00
N THR A 108 -12.90 58.01 -3.99
CA THR A 108 -12.36 58.64 -2.74
C THR A 108 -13.20 59.14 -1.55
N ILE A 109 -12.86 58.56 -0.36
CA ILE A 109 -12.53 59.15 0.97
C ILE A 109 -13.66 59.60 1.94
N VAL A 110 -13.33 59.46 3.24
CA VAL A 110 -13.89 59.97 4.53
C VAL A 110 -14.70 58.89 5.29
N LYS A 111 -14.25 58.25 6.39
CA LYS A 111 -13.69 58.64 7.71
C LYS A 111 -14.69 59.34 8.66
N SER A 112 -15.28 58.58 9.59
CA SER A 112 -15.22 58.82 11.05
C SER A 112 -16.12 57.83 11.80
N THR A 113 -15.64 57.03 12.78
CA THR A 113 -15.34 57.32 14.21
C THR A 113 -16.51 57.88 15.03
N GLN A 114 -17.03 57.08 15.96
CA GLN A 114 -17.05 57.35 17.41
C GLN A 114 -17.42 56.05 18.16
N THR A 115 -16.59 55.40 18.98
CA THR A 115 -15.94 55.73 20.27
C THR A 115 -16.88 55.68 21.49
N GLN A 116 -16.62 54.75 22.41
CA GLN A 116 -16.31 54.93 23.85
C GLN A 116 -16.80 53.70 24.67
N SER A 117 -15.92 52.95 25.34
CA SER A 117 -15.26 53.20 26.66
C SER A 117 -16.18 52.72 27.82
N ALA A 118 -15.80 52.10 28.93
CA ALA A 118 -14.55 51.79 29.65
C ALA A 118 -14.84 50.58 30.60
N LYS A 119 -13.90 49.67 30.90
CA LYS A 119 -13.09 49.56 32.16
C LYS A 119 -13.80 50.10 33.44
N SER A 120 -13.83 49.44 34.61
CA SER A 120 -12.69 48.95 35.40
C SER A 120 -13.15 48.15 36.65
N ASP A 121 -12.39 47.10 37.00
CA ASP A 121 -11.85 46.63 38.29
C ASP A 121 -12.54 46.73 39.67
N SER A 122 -12.24 45.66 40.45
CA SER A 122 -12.08 45.52 41.93
C SER A 122 -13.30 45.01 42.74
N VAL A 123 -13.23 44.15 43.78
CA VAL A 123 -12.26 43.21 44.41
C VAL A 123 -12.97 42.60 45.66
N VAL A 124 -12.74 41.30 45.97
CA VAL A 124 -12.74 40.60 47.29
C VAL A 124 -14.00 39.99 47.97
N ALA A 125 -13.90 38.66 48.16
CA ALA A 125 -14.29 37.70 49.25
C ALA A 125 -15.76 37.59 49.75
N SER A 126 -16.31 36.42 50.13
CA SER A 126 -15.71 35.19 50.69
C SER A 126 -16.63 33.94 50.62
N THR A 127 -16.01 32.75 50.58
CA THR A 127 -16.41 31.40 51.08
C THR A 127 -17.67 30.67 50.55
N GLN A 128 -17.47 29.48 49.94
CA GLN A 128 -17.61 28.14 50.58
C GLN A 128 -17.36 26.93 49.62
N VAL A 129 -16.36 26.08 49.96
CA VAL A 129 -16.45 24.61 50.17
C VAL A 129 -16.64 23.71 48.91
N VAL A 130 -15.57 23.07 48.37
CA VAL A 130 -15.04 21.68 48.62
C VAL A 130 -15.92 20.59 47.96
N THR A 131 -15.48 19.54 47.23
CA THR A 131 -14.21 19.06 46.66
C THR A 131 -14.55 17.93 45.66
N LYS A 132 -13.67 17.75 44.66
CA LYS A 132 -13.46 16.60 43.76
C LYS A 132 -13.30 15.26 44.53
N PRO A 133 -13.47 14.09 43.87
CA PRO A 133 -12.29 13.21 43.81
C PRO A 133 -12.08 12.45 42.49
N GLN A 134 -10.79 12.18 42.25
CA GLN A 134 -10.18 11.35 41.21
C GLN A 134 -9.69 10.05 41.86
N ALA A 135 -9.74 8.97 41.08
CA ALA A 135 -9.38 7.60 41.45
C ALA A 135 -7.88 7.38 41.67
N THR A 136 -7.54 6.52 42.63
CA THR A 136 -6.32 5.70 42.68
C THR A 136 -6.58 4.36 43.40
N SER A 137 -5.65 3.43 43.25
CA SER A 137 -5.78 1.97 43.22
C SER A 137 -5.26 1.21 44.46
N LYS A 138 -5.67 -0.09 44.53
CA LYS A 138 -5.09 -1.28 45.22
C LYS A 138 -5.46 -1.56 46.70
N SER A 139 -6.12 -2.70 46.94
CA SER A 139 -5.55 -3.86 47.68
C SER A 139 -6.52 -5.08 47.70
N GLN A 140 -5.94 -6.28 47.83
CA GLN A 140 -6.50 -7.63 47.76
C GLN A 140 -7.27 -8.08 49.02
N ASN A 141 -8.35 -8.88 48.86
CA ASN A 141 -8.55 -10.23 49.44
C ASN A 141 -9.94 -10.85 49.14
N VAL A 142 -9.95 -11.99 48.41
CA VAL A 142 -10.71 -13.29 48.45
C VAL A 142 -12.08 -13.36 49.24
N PRO A 143 -13.15 -14.15 48.88
CA PRO A 143 -13.23 -15.40 48.08
C PRO A 143 -14.36 -15.58 47.02
N LYS A 144 -14.06 -16.45 46.03
CA LYS A 144 -14.83 -17.61 45.52
C LYS A 144 -16.36 -17.49 45.33
N ALA A 145 -16.81 -17.41 44.07
CA ALA A 145 -18.06 -18.00 43.61
C ALA A 145 -17.99 -18.35 42.11
N GLU A 146 -18.41 -19.57 41.82
CA GLU A 146 -18.41 -20.28 40.55
C GLU A 146 -19.61 -19.84 39.69
N VAL A 147 -19.37 -19.40 38.44
CA VAL A 147 -20.44 -18.95 37.53
C VAL A 147 -20.63 -19.96 36.41
N ALA A 148 -21.83 -20.55 36.42
CA ALA A 148 -22.33 -21.52 35.46
C ALA A 148 -22.47 -20.93 34.04
N LYS A 149 -22.22 -21.78 33.03
CA LYS A 149 -22.47 -21.50 31.61
C LYS A 149 -23.94 -21.79 31.27
N PRO A 150 -24.64 -20.95 30.47
CA PRO A 150 -26.00 -21.24 30.05
C PRO A 150 -26.03 -22.30 28.94
N ILE A 151 -26.89 -23.29 29.11
CA ILE A 151 -27.25 -24.32 28.13
C ILE A 151 -28.39 -23.74 27.26
N TYR A 152 -28.20 -23.71 25.94
CA TYR A 152 -29.30 -23.52 24.99
C TYR A 152 -29.70 -24.89 24.42
N VAL A 153 -30.90 -25.35 24.75
CA VAL A 153 -31.57 -26.49 24.10
C VAL A 153 -32.52 -25.95 23.03
N ALA A 154 -32.24 -26.30 21.78
CA ALA A 154 -33.20 -26.21 20.69
C ALA A 154 -33.39 -27.62 20.11
N SER A 155 -34.44 -28.31 20.58
CA SER A 155 -34.91 -29.57 20.01
C SER A 155 -35.81 -29.27 18.81
N VAL A 156 -35.37 -29.65 17.61
CA VAL A 156 -36.26 -29.76 16.44
C VAL A 156 -36.45 -31.24 16.15
N ALA A 157 -37.72 -31.67 16.27
CA ALA A 157 -38.19 -33.03 16.07
C ALA A 157 -37.86 -33.56 14.67
N LYS A 158 -37.29 -34.78 14.61
CA LYS A 158 -37.28 -35.60 13.40
C LYS A 158 -38.36 -36.66 13.49
N LYS A 159 -39.15 -36.67 12.42
CA LYS A 159 -40.29 -37.50 12.08
C LYS A 159 -39.88 -38.96 11.92
N ASP A 160 -40.62 -39.86 12.57
CA ASP A 160 -40.46 -41.30 12.52
C ASP A 160 -40.50 -41.86 11.09
N SER A 161 -39.52 -42.71 10.75
CA SER A 161 -39.60 -43.63 9.63
C SER A 161 -39.42 -45.04 10.17
N LYS A 162 -40.51 -45.79 10.19
CA LYS A 162 -40.62 -47.17 10.66
C LYS A 162 -39.95 -48.13 9.67
N PRO A 163 -39.17 -49.15 10.09
CA PRO A 163 -38.85 -50.29 9.23
C PRO A 163 -39.92 -51.39 9.36
N LEU A 164 -40.31 -51.97 8.22
CA LEU A 164 -41.10 -53.21 8.16
C LEU A 164 -40.27 -54.40 8.68
N PRO A 165 -40.90 -55.41 9.32
CA PRO A 165 -40.23 -56.65 9.65
C PRO A 165 -40.18 -57.55 8.40
N ASN A 166 -38.99 -58.07 8.09
CA ASN A 166 -38.83 -59.16 7.13
C ASN A 166 -38.30 -60.37 7.88
N ASP A 167 -39.10 -61.44 7.90
CA ASP A 167 -38.73 -62.74 8.46
C ASP A 167 -37.59 -63.36 7.65
N SER A 168 -36.56 -63.86 8.34
CA SER A 168 -35.84 -65.08 7.97
C SER A 168 -34.89 -65.50 9.09
N LYS A 169 -35.20 -66.64 9.71
CA LYS A 169 -34.26 -67.46 10.49
C LYS A 169 -33.24 -68.08 9.54
N ALA A 170 -31.95 -67.86 9.79
CA ALA A 170 -30.91 -68.84 9.57
C ALA A 170 -29.68 -68.47 10.40
N SER A 171 -29.34 -69.36 11.33
CA SER A 171 -28.15 -69.33 12.16
C SER A 171 -26.89 -69.46 11.30
N GLY A 172 -25.90 -68.63 11.56
CA GLY A 172 -24.56 -68.75 11.01
C GLY A 172 -23.64 -67.87 11.82
N ASP A 173 -22.82 -68.49 12.67
CA ASP A 173 -21.74 -67.82 13.38
C ASP A 173 -20.86 -67.09 12.37
N SER A 174 -20.85 -65.76 12.45
CA SER A 174 -19.81 -64.94 11.87
C SER A 174 -19.54 -63.86 12.88
N GLU A 175 -18.32 -63.87 13.40
CA GLU A 175 -17.73 -62.82 14.22
C GLU A 175 -17.91 -61.48 13.50
N ASN A 176 -19.00 -60.80 13.84
CA ASN A 176 -19.30 -59.48 13.34
C ASN A 176 -18.36 -58.52 14.08
N SER A 177 -17.13 -58.40 13.56
CA SER A 177 -16.28 -57.24 13.81
C SER A 177 -17.01 -56.03 13.22
N GLY A 178 -18.01 -55.54 13.94
CA GLY A 178 -18.81 -54.39 13.57
C GLY A 178 -17.92 -53.17 13.59
N ILE A 179 -17.43 -52.76 12.43
CA ILE A 179 -16.71 -51.51 12.25
C ILE A 179 -17.73 -50.40 12.51
N MET A 180 -17.72 -49.86 13.74
CA MET A 180 -18.50 -48.68 14.10
C MET A 180 -17.86 -47.48 13.41
N ILE A 181 -18.40 -47.09 12.26
CA ILE A 181 -17.98 -45.88 11.55
C ILE A 181 -18.67 -44.70 12.23
N GLU A 182 -18.03 -44.13 13.25
CA GLU A 182 -18.47 -42.88 13.86
C GLU A 182 -18.15 -41.73 12.89
N GLN A 183 -19.20 -41.16 12.28
CA GLN A 183 -19.05 -40.02 11.38
C GLN A 183 -18.81 -38.75 12.20
N VAL A 184 -17.54 -38.39 12.38
CA VAL A 184 -17.16 -37.11 12.98
C VAL A 184 -17.35 -36.00 11.94
N GLU A 185 -18.28 -35.08 12.20
CA GLU A 185 -18.43 -33.87 11.38
C GLU A 185 -17.20 -32.96 11.58
N LEU A 186 -16.56 -32.58 10.48
CA LEU A 186 -15.38 -31.72 10.52
C LEU A 186 -15.76 -30.30 10.95
N THR A 187 -14.92 -29.68 11.78
CA THR A 187 -15.09 -28.26 12.15
C THR A 187 -14.85 -27.35 10.94
N SER A 188 -15.35 -26.11 10.99
CA SER A 188 -15.08 -25.13 9.93
C SER A 188 -13.57 -24.92 9.70
N GLU A 189 -12.77 -24.91 10.76
CA GLU A 189 -11.31 -24.80 10.62
C GLU A 189 -10.70 -26.06 9.95
N GLN A 190 -11.16 -27.25 10.32
CA GLN A 190 -10.72 -28.49 9.67
C GLN A 190 -11.12 -28.55 8.19
N LEU A 191 -12.31 -28.07 7.84
CA LEU A 191 -12.76 -27.93 6.45
C LEU A 191 -11.90 -26.93 5.68
N SER A 192 -11.53 -25.80 6.32
CA SER A 192 -10.58 -24.85 5.75
C SER A 192 -9.24 -25.51 5.47
N VAL A 193 -8.65 -26.22 6.44
CA VAL A 193 -7.38 -26.93 6.28
C VAL A 193 -7.44 -27.98 5.17
N ASN A 194 -8.54 -28.74 5.08
CA ASN A 194 -8.75 -29.69 3.98
C ASN A 194 -8.79 -28.99 2.61
N ALA A 195 -9.53 -27.88 2.50
CA ALA A 195 -9.61 -27.09 1.28
C ALA A 195 -8.25 -26.48 0.89
N GLN A 196 -7.44 -26.03 1.87
CA GLN A 196 -6.06 -25.59 1.64
C GLN A 196 -5.18 -26.73 1.13
N GLY A 197 -5.32 -27.93 1.67
CA GLY A 197 -4.59 -29.12 1.21
C GLY A 197 -4.94 -29.48 -0.24
N ARG A 198 -6.22 -29.40 -0.61
CA ARG A 198 -6.67 -29.56 -2.01
C ARG A 198 -6.10 -28.46 -2.91
N ALA A 199 -6.12 -27.21 -2.45
CA ALA A 199 -5.56 -26.08 -3.19
C ALA A 199 -4.04 -26.22 -3.43
N GLN A 200 -3.30 -26.70 -2.42
CA GLN A 200 -1.86 -26.93 -2.53
C GLN A 200 -1.56 -28.03 -3.55
N LYS A 201 -2.26 -29.17 -3.49
CA LYS A 201 -2.12 -30.25 -4.49
C LYS A 201 -2.38 -29.75 -5.92
N ALA A 202 -3.36 -28.86 -6.08
CA ALA A 202 -3.63 -28.24 -7.38
C ALA A 202 -2.48 -27.33 -7.83
N LEU A 203 -1.87 -26.54 -6.94
CA LEU A 203 -0.66 -25.78 -7.26
C LEU A 203 0.50 -26.68 -7.68
N ASP A 204 0.73 -27.77 -6.95
CA ASP A 204 1.79 -28.73 -7.25
C ASP A 204 1.56 -29.40 -8.62
N ALA A 205 0.30 -29.53 -9.04
CA ALA A 205 -0.10 -30.01 -10.36
C ALA A 205 -0.13 -28.93 -11.46
N ASN A 206 0.31 -27.69 -11.17
CA ASN A 206 0.18 -26.51 -12.05
C ASN A 206 -1.28 -26.16 -12.43
N ASP A 207 -2.27 -26.66 -11.69
CA ASP A 207 -3.67 -26.29 -11.84
C ASP A 207 -3.99 -25.04 -11.01
N LEU A 208 -3.73 -23.87 -11.60
CA LEU A 208 -4.02 -22.57 -10.98
C LEU A 208 -5.53 -22.38 -10.72
N ALA A 209 -6.41 -22.94 -11.56
CA ALA A 209 -7.86 -22.79 -11.39
C ALA A 209 -8.36 -23.59 -10.18
N GLY A 210 -7.91 -24.84 -10.04
CA GLY A 210 -8.16 -25.67 -8.86
C GLY A 210 -7.60 -25.06 -7.59
N ALA A 211 -6.39 -24.50 -7.64
CA ALA A 211 -5.78 -23.82 -6.50
C ALA A 211 -6.59 -22.61 -6.03
N LEU A 212 -6.99 -21.73 -6.95
CA LEU A 212 -7.83 -20.58 -6.64
C LEU A 212 -9.17 -21.04 -6.06
N LYS A 213 -9.80 -22.08 -6.61
CA LYS A 213 -11.06 -22.63 -6.08
C LYS A 213 -10.89 -23.14 -4.64
N GLY A 214 -9.85 -23.94 -4.38
CA GLY A 214 -9.59 -24.50 -3.06
C GLY A 214 -9.27 -23.42 -2.01
N TYR A 215 -8.47 -22.40 -2.34
CA TYR A 215 -8.19 -21.31 -1.41
C TYR A 215 -9.39 -20.38 -1.18
N ASN A 216 -10.24 -20.14 -2.19
CA ASN A 216 -11.51 -19.42 -1.98
C ASN A 216 -12.43 -20.21 -1.03
N GLU A 217 -12.51 -21.53 -1.19
CA GLU A 217 -13.28 -22.41 -0.31
C GLU A 217 -12.73 -22.40 1.12
N ALA A 218 -11.41 -22.47 1.28
CA ALA A 218 -10.75 -22.35 2.57
C ALA A 218 -11.05 -21.02 3.26
N LEU A 219 -10.97 -19.91 2.52
CA LEU A 219 -11.29 -18.59 3.05
C LEU A 219 -12.77 -18.44 3.43
N ARG A 220 -13.67 -19.13 2.74
CA ARG A 220 -15.10 -19.18 3.11
C ARG A 220 -15.30 -19.86 4.47
N TYR A 221 -14.58 -20.95 4.73
CA TYR A 221 -14.66 -21.67 6.01
C TYR A 221 -13.96 -20.92 7.16
N ALA A 222 -12.85 -20.23 6.87
CA ALA A 222 -12.10 -19.45 7.85
C ALA A 222 -11.83 -18.01 7.36
N PRO A 223 -12.82 -17.08 7.44
CA PRO A 223 -12.70 -15.73 6.86
C PRO A 223 -11.60 -14.84 7.45
N ARG A 224 -11.19 -15.13 8.70
CA ARG A 224 -10.14 -14.42 9.44
C ARG A 224 -8.74 -15.01 9.24
N ASN A 225 -8.59 -16.09 8.47
CA ASN A 225 -7.29 -16.69 8.23
C ASN A 225 -6.46 -15.83 7.27
N GLU A 226 -5.48 -15.12 7.82
CA GLU A 226 -4.63 -14.18 7.07
C GLU A 226 -3.69 -14.89 6.10
N ASP A 227 -3.22 -16.11 6.44
CA ASP A 227 -2.33 -16.90 5.60
C ASP A 227 -3.02 -17.35 4.30
N VAL A 228 -4.24 -17.88 4.42
CA VAL A 228 -5.06 -18.26 3.26
C VAL A 228 -5.33 -17.06 2.38
N ARG A 229 -5.72 -15.94 3.00
CA ARG A 229 -6.01 -14.70 2.28
C ARG A 229 -4.79 -14.16 1.54
N GLN A 230 -3.62 -14.15 2.18
CA GLN A 230 -2.36 -13.74 1.56
C GLN A 230 -2.01 -14.65 0.37
N LYS A 231 -2.09 -15.98 0.55
CA LYS A 231 -1.83 -16.93 -0.54
C LYS A 231 -2.77 -16.71 -1.72
N LEU A 232 -4.07 -16.58 -1.44
CA LEU A 232 -5.07 -16.32 -2.47
C LEU A 232 -4.82 -15.00 -3.21
N ALA A 233 -4.46 -13.93 -2.50
CA ALA A 233 -4.11 -12.64 -3.11
C ALA A 233 -2.88 -12.75 -4.01
N ILE A 234 -1.82 -13.44 -3.57
CA ILE A 234 -0.62 -13.70 -4.37
C ILE A 234 -0.98 -14.48 -5.65
N LEU A 235 -1.86 -15.48 -5.57
CA LEU A 235 -2.29 -16.25 -6.73
C LEU A 235 -3.10 -15.42 -7.73
N TYR A 236 -4.01 -14.57 -7.25
CA TYR A 236 -4.72 -13.64 -8.14
C TYR A 236 -3.77 -12.65 -8.82
N PHE A 237 -2.78 -12.13 -8.09
CA PHE A 237 -1.75 -11.29 -8.68
C PHE A 237 -0.92 -12.03 -9.74
N GLY A 238 -0.50 -13.26 -9.44
CA GLY A 238 0.22 -14.11 -10.41
C GLY A 238 -0.60 -14.45 -11.65
N LYS A 239 -1.93 -14.47 -11.54
CA LYS A 239 -2.87 -14.61 -12.68
C LYS A 239 -3.04 -13.31 -13.49
N GLY A 240 -2.55 -12.17 -12.99
CA GLY A 240 -2.75 -10.84 -13.57
C GLY A 240 -4.00 -10.10 -13.06
N ASP A 241 -4.75 -10.68 -12.11
CA ASP A 241 -5.91 -10.03 -11.49
C ASP A 241 -5.48 -9.23 -10.25
N THR A 242 -4.71 -8.16 -10.49
CA THR A 242 -4.18 -7.27 -9.46
C THR A 242 -5.27 -6.64 -8.61
N ARG A 243 -6.45 -6.37 -9.21
CA ARG A 243 -7.58 -5.77 -8.51
C ARG A 243 -8.16 -6.70 -7.46
N LYS A 244 -8.40 -7.98 -7.78
CA LYS A 244 -8.86 -8.96 -6.77
C LYS A 244 -7.83 -9.18 -5.68
N ALA A 245 -6.53 -9.21 -6.02
CA ALA A 245 -5.48 -9.34 -5.03
C ALA A 245 -5.49 -8.17 -4.03
N TYR A 246 -5.65 -6.94 -4.53
CA TYR A 246 -5.81 -5.74 -3.71
C TYR A 246 -7.05 -5.81 -2.80
N GLU A 247 -8.22 -6.15 -3.35
CA GLU A 247 -9.48 -6.29 -2.61
C GLU A 247 -9.39 -7.34 -1.49
N LEU A 248 -8.69 -8.46 -1.73
CA LEU A 248 -8.47 -9.50 -0.73
C LEU A 248 -7.64 -8.99 0.45
N TYR A 249 -6.54 -8.30 0.18
CA TYR A 249 -5.74 -7.70 1.25
C TYR A 249 -6.51 -6.62 2.01
N GLN A 250 -7.16 -5.68 1.30
CA GLN A 250 -7.96 -4.63 1.94
C GLN A 250 -9.05 -5.22 2.84
N SER A 251 -9.81 -6.19 2.36
CA SER A 251 -10.87 -6.81 3.15
C SER A 251 -10.32 -7.58 4.36
N GLY A 252 -9.11 -8.14 4.28
CA GLY A 252 -8.44 -8.72 5.44
C GLY A 252 -7.97 -7.68 6.46
N ILE A 253 -7.39 -6.58 5.99
CA ILE A 253 -6.98 -5.46 6.86
C ILE A 253 -8.19 -4.90 7.60
N LYS A 254 -9.37 -4.82 6.97
CA LYS A 254 -10.62 -4.42 7.65
C LYS A 254 -11.04 -5.38 8.77
N LEU A 255 -10.68 -6.66 8.70
CA LEU A 255 -10.98 -7.64 9.75
C LEU A 255 -9.95 -7.60 10.89
N ASN A 256 -8.69 -7.34 10.56
CA ASN A 256 -7.62 -7.11 11.52
C ASN A 256 -6.80 -5.87 11.13
N ASN A 257 -7.18 -4.73 11.71
CA ASN A 257 -6.53 -3.44 11.43
C ASN A 257 -5.04 -3.44 11.81
N ASN A 258 -4.59 -4.32 12.71
CA ASN A 258 -3.20 -4.40 13.16
C ASN A 258 -2.42 -5.52 12.47
N SER A 259 -2.97 -6.17 11.42
CA SER A 259 -2.26 -7.21 10.68
C SER A 259 -1.09 -6.63 9.88
N GLU A 260 0.12 -6.78 10.42
CA GLU A 260 1.36 -6.49 9.71
C GLU A 260 1.50 -7.32 8.44
N LYS A 261 1.16 -8.61 8.54
CA LYS A 261 1.27 -9.57 7.44
C LYS A 261 0.48 -9.10 6.22
N LEU A 262 -0.78 -8.72 6.41
CA LEU A 262 -1.64 -8.28 5.30
C LEU A 262 -1.26 -6.88 4.79
N ARG A 263 -0.87 -5.96 5.67
CA ARG A 263 -0.41 -4.61 5.29
C ARG A 263 0.89 -4.65 4.49
N LEU A 264 1.86 -5.46 4.91
CA LEU A 264 3.08 -5.71 4.15
C LEU A 264 2.79 -6.41 2.83
N GLY A 265 1.90 -7.40 2.83
CA GLY A 265 1.45 -8.07 1.62
C GLY A 265 0.89 -7.08 0.59
N LEU A 266 0.02 -6.17 1.03
CA LEU A 266 -0.55 -5.13 0.18
C LEU A 266 0.49 -4.14 -0.33
N SER A 267 1.38 -3.67 0.54
CA SER A 267 2.46 -2.76 0.13
C SER A 267 3.39 -3.40 -0.90
N LYS A 268 3.80 -4.66 -0.67
CA LYS A 268 4.62 -5.44 -1.62
C LYS A 268 3.90 -5.67 -2.94
N LEU A 269 2.59 -5.93 -2.92
CA LEU A 269 1.77 -6.04 -4.13
C LEU A 269 1.81 -4.73 -4.93
N LEU A 270 1.61 -3.58 -4.29
CA LEU A 270 1.62 -2.28 -4.95
C LEU A 270 2.98 -1.94 -5.56
N VAL A 271 4.09 -2.25 -4.86
CA VAL A 271 5.44 -2.09 -5.43
C VAL A 271 5.61 -2.95 -6.67
N LYS A 272 5.20 -4.22 -6.63
CA LYS A 272 5.31 -5.16 -7.76
C LYS A 272 4.39 -4.82 -8.94
N ALA A 273 3.32 -4.08 -8.68
CA ALA A 273 2.38 -3.61 -9.70
C ALA A 273 2.77 -2.24 -10.28
N ASP A 274 4.01 -1.78 -10.06
CA ASP A 274 4.53 -0.47 -10.44
C ASP A 274 3.77 0.73 -9.84
N GLN A 275 2.95 0.50 -8.81
CA GLN A 275 2.21 1.51 -8.06
C GLN A 275 2.99 1.93 -6.81
N SER A 276 4.28 2.24 -6.99
CA SER A 276 5.20 2.59 -5.89
C SER A 276 4.72 3.80 -5.07
N GLU A 277 4.05 4.77 -5.70
CA GLU A 277 3.53 5.97 -5.03
C GLU A 277 2.44 5.64 -4.01
N ALA A 278 1.61 4.63 -4.30
CA ALA A 278 0.56 4.16 -3.40
C ALA A 278 1.07 3.15 -2.35
N ALA A 279 2.27 2.59 -2.54
CA ALA A 279 2.77 1.49 -1.73
C ALA A 279 3.01 1.84 -0.25
N LEU A 280 3.20 3.13 0.08
CA LEU A 280 3.31 3.57 1.46
C LEU A 280 1.96 3.54 2.19
N SER A 281 0.84 3.74 1.49
CA SER A 281 -0.49 3.92 2.08
C SER A 281 -0.88 2.82 3.10
N PRO A 282 -0.69 1.52 2.81
CA PRO A 282 -0.99 0.45 3.77
C PRO A 282 -0.12 0.49 5.04
N LEU A 283 1.08 1.07 4.95
CA LEU A 283 2.10 1.10 6.01
C LEU A 283 2.08 2.39 6.84
N ILE A 284 1.23 3.36 6.51
CA ILE A 284 1.07 4.59 7.31
C ILE A 284 0.64 4.24 8.74
N HIS A 285 -0.29 3.28 8.87
CA HIS A 285 -0.71 2.73 10.15
C HIS A 285 0.46 2.02 10.83
N LEU A 286 0.80 2.41 12.06
CA LEU A 286 1.82 1.72 12.84
C LEU A 286 1.15 0.74 13.82
N PRO A 287 1.33 -0.58 13.66
CA PRO A 287 0.80 -1.56 14.61
C PRO A 287 1.54 -1.46 15.95
N PRO A 288 0.96 -1.96 17.07
CA PRO A 288 1.55 -1.77 18.41
C PRO A 288 2.96 -2.33 18.60
N ASN A 289 3.31 -3.41 17.91
CA ASN A 289 4.61 -4.09 18.01
C ASN A 289 5.17 -4.38 16.61
N PRO A 290 5.55 -3.33 15.86
CA PRO A 290 5.90 -3.46 14.46
C PRO A 290 7.18 -4.28 14.30
N THR A 291 7.15 -5.29 13.44
CA THR A 291 8.34 -6.06 13.07
C THR A 291 9.37 -5.17 12.37
N GLN A 292 10.64 -5.57 12.45
CA GLN A 292 11.74 -4.90 11.74
C GLN A 292 11.46 -4.78 10.23
N ASP A 293 10.94 -5.84 9.60
CA ASP A 293 10.59 -5.83 8.17
C ASP A 293 9.49 -4.81 7.84
N TYR A 294 8.51 -4.65 8.74
CA TYR A 294 7.45 -3.65 8.61
C TYR A 294 8.03 -2.24 8.59
N LEU A 295 8.85 -1.94 9.59
CA LEU A 295 9.49 -0.63 9.74
C LEU A 295 10.47 -0.34 8.61
N ALA A 296 11.27 -1.32 8.19
CA ALA A 296 12.24 -1.17 7.11
C ALA A 296 11.57 -0.81 5.78
N MET A 297 10.46 -1.49 5.45
CA MET A 297 9.72 -1.19 4.22
C MET A 297 8.99 0.16 4.32
N ARG A 298 8.41 0.49 5.48
CA ARG A 298 7.80 1.80 5.75
C ARG A 298 8.83 2.92 5.56
N ALA A 299 10.02 2.80 6.17
CA ALA A 299 11.11 3.76 6.07
C ALA A 299 11.61 3.95 4.63
N ALA A 300 11.84 2.85 3.90
CA ALA A 300 12.32 2.92 2.53
C ALA A 300 11.30 3.58 1.59
N LEU A 301 10.02 3.25 1.74
CA LEU A 301 8.95 3.84 0.93
C LEU A 301 8.71 5.30 1.29
N SER A 302 8.72 5.66 2.57
CA SER A 302 8.54 7.05 2.99
C SER A 302 9.70 7.94 2.56
N GLN A 303 10.94 7.44 2.64
CA GLN A 303 12.09 8.15 2.09
C GLN A 303 11.98 8.35 0.57
N LYS A 304 11.53 7.33 -0.17
CA LYS A 304 11.32 7.42 -1.63
C LYS A 304 10.21 8.41 -1.99
N SER A 305 9.14 8.47 -1.20
CA SER A 305 8.00 9.37 -1.41
C SER A 305 8.15 10.73 -0.72
N GLN A 306 9.34 11.06 -0.18
CA GLN A 306 9.63 12.33 0.50
C GLN A 306 8.68 12.62 1.69
N GLN A 307 8.21 11.57 2.37
CA GLN A 307 7.41 11.69 3.59
C GLN A 307 8.36 11.65 4.79
N GLU A 308 8.98 12.80 5.09
CA GLU A 308 10.16 12.89 5.97
C GLU A 308 9.83 12.52 7.43
N GLU A 309 8.68 12.93 7.96
CA GLU A 309 8.26 12.61 9.33
C GLU A 309 8.04 11.10 9.51
N ILE A 310 7.40 10.47 8.52
CA ILE A 310 7.16 9.03 8.51
C ILE A 310 8.49 8.27 8.40
N ALA A 311 9.43 8.76 7.59
CA ALA A 311 10.77 8.18 7.48
C ALA A 311 11.53 8.29 8.81
N LEU A 312 11.54 9.47 9.43
CA LEU A 312 12.21 9.70 10.70
C LEU A 312 11.66 8.77 11.80
N GLU A 313 10.34 8.73 11.99
CA GLU A 313 9.69 7.86 12.98
C GLU A 313 10.06 6.39 12.73
N SER A 314 10.05 5.95 11.47
CA SER A 314 10.38 4.57 11.12
C SER A 314 11.83 4.22 11.44
N TYR A 315 12.79 5.11 11.16
CA TYR A 315 14.20 4.89 11.48
C TYR A 315 14.50 4.96 12.97
N GLN A 316 13.83 5.84 13.72
CA GLN A 316 13.92 5.87 15.18
C GLN A 316 13.47 4.51 15.76
N LYS A 317 12.31 4.00 15.33
CA LYS A 317 11.81 2.68 15.74
C LYS A 317 12.74 1.53 15.32
N LEU A 318 13.34 1.60 14.14
CA LEU A 318 14.31 0.58 13.71
C LEU A 318 15.54 0.52 14.60
N VAL A 319 16.06 1.67 15.02
CA VAL A 319 17.20 1.73 15.95
C VAL A 319 16.82 1.23 17.36
N GLU A 320 15.57 1.43 17.79
CA GLU A 320 15.06 0.85 19.04
C GLU A 320 14.95 -0.69 18.97
N VAL A 321 14.48 -1.22 17.83
CA VAL A 321 14.25 -2.67 17.64
C VAL A 321 15.55 -3.43 17.35
N ASP A 322 16.44 -2.86 16.54
CA ASP A 322 17.68 -3.47 16.08
C ASP A 322 18.81 -2.44 16.17
N SER A 323 19.28 -2.21 17.40
CA SER A 323 20.26 -1.16 17.66
C SER A 323 21.66 -1.47 17.11
N ASP A 324 21.96 -2.71 16.75
CA ASP A 324 23.31 -3.13 16.29
C ASP A 324 23.53 -2.94 14.79
N ASN A 325 22.46 -2.70 14.04
CA ASN A 325 22.51 -2.58 12.59
C ASN A 325 22.81 -1.14 12.16
N ALA A 326 24.02 -0.93 11.62
CA ALA A 326 24.49 0.38 11.19
C ALA A 326 23.61 1.05 10.11
N ARG A 327 22.83 0.27 9.34
CA ARG A 327 21.97 0.83 8.28
C ARG A 327 20.83 1.67 8.85
N TRP A 328 20.29 1.29 10.00
CA TRP A 328 19.22 2.03 10.65
C TRP A 328 19.71 3.35 11.22
N TRP A 329 20.89 3.35 11.84
CA TRP A 329 21.58 4.56 12.29
C TRP A 329 21.92 5.51 11.13
N LEU A 330 22.40 4.97 10.01
CA LEU A 330 22.66 5.78 8.82
C LEU A 330 21.39 6.41 8.27
N GLY A 331 20.31 5.63 8.15
CA GLY A 331 19.01 6.13 7.71
C GLY A 331 18.46 7.21 8.64
N LEU A 332 18.55 6.99 9.95
CA LEU A 332 18.15 7.96 10.98
C LEU A 332 18.92 9.28 10.84
N ALA A 333 20.24 9.21 10.71
CA ALA A 333 21.09 10.38 10.56
C ALA A 333 20.73 11.22 9.33
N ILE A 334 20.47 10.56 8.19
CA ILE A 334 20.06 11.22 6.95
C ILE A 334 18.70 11.93 7.13
N GLN A 335 17.75 11.34 7.84
CA GLN A 335 16.45 11.98 8.09
C GLN A 335 16.57 13.17 9.06
N GLN A 336 17.34 13.03 10.14
CA GLN A 336 17.60 14.12 11.09
C GLN A 336 18.27 15.31 10.41
N GLU A 337 19.24 15.02 9.55
CA GLU A 337 19.93 16.04 8.77
C GLU A 337 19.01 16.78 7.79
N ARG A 338 18.06 16.09 7.15
CA ARG A 338 17.04 16.74 6.30
C ARG A 338 16.18 17.71 7.09
N GLN A 339 15.90 17.40 8.35
CA GLN A 339 15.21 18.28 9.28
C GLN A 339 16.11 19.38 9.88
N LEU A 340 17.37 19.48 9.44
CA LEU A 340 18.37 20.44 9.95
C LEU A 340 18.71 20.23 11.44
N ASP A 341 18.38 19.07 12.02
CA ASP A 341 18.82 18.67 13.35
C ASP A 341 20.23 18.06 13.25
N PHE A 342 21.20 18.94 13.04
CA PHE A 342 22.61 18.57 12.85
C PHE A 342 23.22 17.91 14.09
N THR A 343 22.79 18.32 15.28
CA THR A 343 23.25 17.75 16.56
C THR A 343 22.87 16.27 16.66
N ALA A 344 21.60 15.94 16.43
CA ALA A 344 21.15 14.55 16.47
C ALA A 344 21.72 13.73 15.30
N ALA A 345 21.77 14.33 14.10
CA ALA A 345 22.33 13.67 12.91
C ALA A 345 23.79 13.25 13.13
N LYS A 346 24.61 14.10 13.73
CA LYS A 346 26.02 13.82 14.07
C LYS A 346 26.16 12.61 14.99
N GLN A 347 25.33 12.53 16.04
CA GLN A 347 25.32 11.38 16.95
C GLN A 347 24.93 10.09 16.21
N SER A 348 23.89 10.14 15.38
CA SER A 348 23.44 8.98 14.60
C SER A 348 24.46 8.54 13.56
N TYR A 349 25.14 9.47 12.89
CA TYR A 349 26.23 9.19 11.95
C TYR A 349 27.41 8.51 12.64
N GLN A 350 27.83 9.00 13.82
CA GLN A 350 28.84 8.32 14.64
C GLN A 350 28.39 6.92 15.04
N GLY A 351 27.11 6.79 15.43
CA GLY A 351 26.47 5.52 15.74
C GLY A 351 26.53 4.51 14.59
N ALA A 352 26.39 4.97 13.35
CA ALA A 352 26.51 4.13 12.16
C ALA A 352 27.94 3.64 11.91
N LEU A 353 28.97 4.43 12.25
CA LEU A 353 30.38 4.07 12.02
C LEU A 353 30.92 3.00 12.98
N VAL A 354 30.37 2.92 14.19
CA VAL A 354 30.82 1.97 15.22
C VAL A 354 30.12 0.62 15.13
N ARG A 355 29.16 0.48 14.22
CA ARG A 355 28.30 -0.71 14.06
C ARG A 355 28.55 -1.43 12.75
N VAL A 356 28.11 -2.69 12.69
CA VAL A 356 28.22 -3.52 11.49
C VAL A 356 26.99 -3.32 10.62
N GLY A 357 27.16 -3.36 9.29
CA GLY A 357 26.02 -3.40 8.35
C GLY A 357 26.09 -2.39 7.20
N ILE A 358 27.03 -1.45 7.21
CA ILE A 358 27.23 -0.48 6.11
C ILE A 358 28.53 -0.75 5.34
N SER A 359 28.52 -0.46 4.04
CA SER A 359 29.68 -0.67 3.16
C SER A 359 30.82 0.31 3.45
N SER A 360 32.04 0.03 2.96
CA SER A 360 33.16 0.98 3.04
C SER A 360 32.82 2.34 2.40
N GLN A 361 32.09 2.32 1.27
CA GLN A 361 31.59 3.53 0.60
C GLN A 361 30.59 4.30 1.46
N SER A 362 29.71 3.60 2.18
CA SER A 362 28.79 4.23 3.12
C SER A 362 29.54 4.84 4.30
N GLN A 363 30.58 4.17 4.80
CA GLN A 363 31.42 4.72 5.88
C GLN A 363 32.19 5.97 5.44
N SER A 364 32.72 6.01 4.21
CA SER A 364 33.38 7.21 3.69
C SER A 364 32.38 8.36 3.54
N PHE A 365 31.19 8.10 3.00
CA PHE A 365 30.10 9.06 2.93
C PHE A 365 29.80 9.67 4.31
N VAL A 366 29.66 8.83 5.34
CA VAL A 366 29.38 9.29 6.71
C VAL A 366 30.51 10.17 7.25
N ARG A 367 31.77 9.77 7.05
CA ARG A 367 32.93 10.58 7.51
C ARG A 367 32.97 11.95 6.83
N ASP A 368 32.69 12.01 5.54
CA ASP A 368 32.68 13.28 4.82
C ASP A 368 31.50 14.17 5.25
N ARG A 369 30.34 13.57 5.52
CA ARG A 369 29.19 14.31 6.04
C ARG A 369 29.43 14.89 7.43
N LEU A 370 30.07 14.12 8.32
CA LEU A 370 30.46 14.60 9.65
C LEU A 370 31.41 15.81 9.58
N LYS A 371 32.37 15.84 8.63
CA LYS A 371 33.24 17.01 8.43
C LYS A 371 32.45 18.25 8.04
N ILE A 372 31.48 18.09 7.13
CA ILE A 372 30.62 19.20 6.68
C ILE A 372 29.79 19.74 7.85
N ILE A 373 29.15 18.86 8.61
CA ILE A 373 28.32 19.26 9.76
C ILE A 373 29.15 20.02 10.81
N ASN A 374 30.36 19.54 11.15
CA ASN A 374 31.23 20.23 12.10
C ASN A 374 31.65 21.62 11.62
N ALA A 375 31.98 21.77 10.33
CA ALA A 375 32.35 23.06 9.77
C ALA A 375 31.18 24.07 9.79
N LEU A 376 29.94 23.59 9.63
CA LEU A 376 28.75 24.43 9.74
C LEU A 376 28.52 24.91 11.19
N GLU A 377 28.71 24.04 12.19
CA GLU A 377 28.63 24.42 13.62
C GLU A 377 29.67 25.50 13.95
N GLU A 378 30.94 25.29 13.60
CA GLU A 378 32.02 26.25 13.86
C GLU A 378 31.77 27.63 13.24
N SER A 379 31.13 27.68 12.07
CA SER A 379 30.76 28.93 11.42
C SER A 379 29.55 29.64 12.05
N SER A 380 28.65 28.88 12.68
CA SER A 380 27.46 29.41 13.35
C SER A 380 27.82 29.99 14.72
N ASP A 381 28.76 29.38 15.44
CA ASP A 381 29.19 29.85 16.76
C ASP A 381 30.11 31.09 16.69
N ALA A 382 30.62 31.41 15.49
CA ALA A 382 31.53 32.54 15.25
C ALA A 382 30.82 33.87 14.92
N ASN A 383 29.50 33.87 14.72
CA ASN A 383 28.66 35.05 14.47
C ASN A 383 27.73 35.31 15.66
#